data_AF-A0A3N5NG93-F1
#
_entry.id   AF-A0A3N5NG93-F1
#
_cell.length_a   1.000
_cell.length_b   1.000
_cell.length_c   1.000
_cell.angle_alpha   90.00
_cell.angle_beta   90.00
_cell.angle_gamma   90.00
#
_symmetry.space_group_name_H-M   'P 1'
#
loop_
_entity.id
_entity.type
_entity.pdbx_description
1 polymer ?
#
loop_
_entity_poly.entity_id
_entity_poly.type
_entity_poly.pdbx_seq_one_letter_code
_entity_poly.pdbx_strand_id
1 'polypeptide(L)'
;MRQAYDAVIVGAGHNGLVVAGYLARAGRRVLVLERREITGGAAVTEETVPGFRFDSGAHRLGWLPDRIVSDLDLEDHGLRLL
;
A
#
# COMPACT_ATOMS: atom_id res chain seq x y z
N MET A 1 -26.73 -10.46 -2.74
CA MET A 1 -25.83 -11.41 -3.45
C MET A 1 -24.45 -11.31 -2.84
N ARG A 2 -23.80 -12.44 -2.49
CA ARG A 2 -22.39 -12.39 -2.06
C ARG A 2 -21.54 -12.01 -3.27
N GLN A 3 -20.79 -10.91 -3.19
CA GLN A 3 -19.77 -10.63 -4.19
C GLN A 3 -18.64 -11.66 -4.03
N ALA A 4 -18.36 -12.41 -5.08
CA ALA A 4 -17.22 -13.31 -5.10
C ALA A 4 -15.96 -12.48 -5.39
N TYR A 5 -14.93 -12.65 -4.58
CA TYR A 5 -13.59 -12.10 -4.83
C TYR A 5 -12.67 -13.25 -5.23
N ASP A 6 -11.72 -12.96 -6.11
CA ASP A 6 -10.69 -13.93 -6.50
C ASP A 6 -9.58 -14.01 -5.44
N ALA A 7 -9.37 -12.92 -4.70
CA ALA A 7 -8.44 -12.86 -3.58
C ALA A 7 -8.94 -11.91 -2.48
N VAL A 8 -8.64 -12.25 -1.23
CA VAL A 8 -8.85 -11.39 -0.06
C VAL A 8 -7.50 -11.17 0.61
N ILE A 9 -7.12 -9.91 0.80
CA ILE A 9 -5.87 -9.49 1.45
C ILE A 9 -6.25 -8.83 2.77
N VAL A 10 -5.66 -9.32 3.86
CA VAL A 10 -5.88 -8.78 5.21
C VAL A 10 -4.65 -7.96 5.60
N GLY A 11 -4.84 -6.66 5.79
CA GLY A 11 -3.82 -5.64 6.02
C GLY A 11 -3.52 -4.83 4.76
N ALA A 12 -3.75 -3.51 4.82
CA ALA A 12 -3.42 -2.57 3.74
C ALA A 12 -2.05 -1.92 3.95
N GLY A 13 -1.04 -2.72 4.30
CA GLY A 13 0.37 -2.29 4.28
C GLY A 13 0.94 -2.27 2.87
N HIS A 14 2.08 -1.61 2.66
CA HIS A 14 2.74 -1.49 1.34
C HIS A 14 2.86 -2.85 0.61
N ASN A 15 3.28 -3.92 1.29
CA ASN A 15 3.37 -5.25 0.68
C ASN A 15 2.01 -5.81 0.23
N GLY A 16 0.98 -5.67 1.07
CA GLY A 16 -0.38 -6.10 0.74
C GLY A 16 -0.94 -5.31 -0.44
N LEU A 17 -0.67 -4.01 -0.50
CA LEU A 17 -1.09 -3.13 -1.59
C LEU A 17 -0.37 -3.42 -2.90
N VAL A 18 0.94 -3.74 -2.87
CA VAL A 18 1.67 -4.19 -4.06
C VAL A 18 1.07 -5.48 -4.61
N VAL A 19 0.81 -6.48 -3.75
CA VAL A 19 0.16 -7.73 -4.17
C VAL A 19 -1.24 -7.45 -4.74
N ALA A 20 -2.02 -6.59 -4.08
CA ALA A 20 -3.35 -6.20 -4.57
C ALA A 20 -3.28 -5.55 -5.95
N GLY A 21 -2.34 -4.63 -6.16
CA GLY A 21 -2.12 -3.94 -7.43
C GLY A 21 -1.80 -4.90 -8.55
N TYR A 22 -0.87 -5.83 -8.34
CA TYR A 22 -0.54 -6.84 -9.35
C TYR A 22 -1.70 -7.78 -9.68
N LEU A 23 -2.44 -8.24 -8.66
CA LEU A 23 -3.63 -9.09 -8.89
C LEU A 23 -4.73 -8.33 -9.64
N ALA A 24 -4.98 -7.07 -9.29
CA ALA A 24 -5.94 -6.22 -9.98
C ALA A 24 -5.53 -5.96 -11.43
N ARG A 25 -4.23 -5.67 -11.69
CA ARG A 25 -3.67 -5.52 -13.05
C ARG A 25 -3.82 -6.81 -13.87
N ALA A 26 -3.78 -7.97 -13.23
CA ALA A 26 -4.06 -9.26 -13.85
C ALA A 26 -5.57 -9.56 -14.03
N GLY A 27 -6.45 -8.58 -13.80
CA GLY A 27 -7.90 -8.70 -13.99
C GLY A 27 -8.64 -9.41 -12.86
N ARG A 28 -8.03 -9.59 -11.69
CA ARG A 28 -8.65 -10.23 -10.52
C ARG A 28 -9.46 -9.23 -9.70
N ARG A 29 -10.61 -9.67 -9.19
CA ARG A 29 -11.37 -8.92 -8.18
C ARG A 29 -10.78 -9.17 -6.80
N VAL A 30 -10.11 -8.15 -6.25
CA VAL A 30 -9.41 -8.24 -4.98
C VAL A 30 -10.15 -7.43 -3.92
N LEU A 31 -10.37 -8.03 -2.75
CA LEU A 31 -10.82 -7.31 -1.55
C LEU A 31 -9.61 -7.10 -0.63
N VAL A 32 -9.32 -5.84 -0.29
CA VAL A 32 -8.32 -5.51 0.73
C VAL A 32 -9.07 -5.04 1.98
N LEU A 33 -8.75 -5.63 3.13
CA LEU A 33 -9.33 -5.28 4.42
C LEU A 33 -8.25 -4.70 5.32
N GLU A 34 -8.47 -3.49 5.83
CA GLU A 34 -7.63 -2.86 6.83
C GLU A 34 -8.47 -2.53 8.06
N ARG A 35 -7.88 -2.72 9.24
CA ARG A 35 -8.55 -2.40 10.50
C ARG A 35 -8.59 -0.90 10.76
N ARG A 36 -7.54 -0.19 10.35
CA ARG A 36 -7.39 1.26 10.54
C ARG A 36 -8.15 2.03 9.45
N GLU A 37 -8.45 3.29 9.74
CA GLU A 37 -9.03 4.24 8.78
C GLU A 37 -8.01 4.75 7.74
N ILE A 38 -6.75 4.31 7.83
CA ILE A 38 -5.64 4.73 6.99
C ILE A 38 -4.88 3.52 6.45
N THR A 39 -4.46 3.62 5.19
CA THR A 39 -3.66 2.60 4.50
C THR A 39 -2.19 3.00 4.48
N GLY A 40 -1.31 2.01 4.25
CA GLY A 40 0.15 2.17 4.21
C GLY A 40 0.88 1.29 5.22
N GLY A 41 0.19 0.84 6.28
CA GLY A 41 0.76 -0.02 7.32
C GLY A 41 1.95 0.66 8.02
N ALA A 42 3.11 0.00 8.00
CA ALA A 42 4.33 0.57 8.59
C ALA A 42 4.88 1.80 7.83
N ALA A 43 4.40 2.10 6.63
CA ALA A 43 4.87 3.23 5.82
C ALA A 43 4.03 4.51 6.02
N VAL A 44 3.16 4.55 7.03
CA VAL A 44 2.31 5.72 7.29
C VAL A 44 3.07 6.78 8.09
N THR A 45 2.97 8.02 7.61
CA THR A 45 3.40 9.21 8.36
C THR A 45 2.21 9.84 9.09
N GLU A 46 2.24 9.85 10.42
CA GLU A 46 1.17 10.35 11.28
C GLU A 46 1.63 11.55 12.11
N GLU A 47 0.70 12.44 12.44
CA GLU A 47 0.93 13.52 13.39
C GLU A 47 0.49 13.05 14.79
N THR A 48 1.38 12.38 15.50
CA THR A 48 1.10 11.90 16.87
C THR A 48 1.36 12.96 17.93
N VAL A 49 2.08 14.03 17.58
CA VAL A 49 2.30 15.23 18.41
C VAL A 49 1.96 16.45 17.54
N PRO A 50 1.15 17.41 18.03
CA PRO A 50 0.74 18.56 17.23
C PRO A 50 1.90 19.30 16.57
N GLY A 51 1.84 19.46 15.25
CA GLY A 51 2.88 20.10 14.45
C GLY A 51 4.09 19.22 14.11
N PHE A 52 4.13 17.96 14.55
CA PHE A 52 5.23 17.03 14.27
C PHE A 52 4.72 15.73 13.65
N ARG A 53 5.29 15.38 12.50
CA ARG A 53 4.96 14.17 11.76
C ARG A 53 6.04 13.11 11.96
N PHE A 54 5.60 11.89 12.21
CA PHE A 54 6.47 10.74 12.47
C PHE A 54 6.10 9.60 11.55
N ASP A 55 7.13 8.89 11.09
CA ASP A 55 6.95 7.54 10.57
C ASP A 55 6.58 6.61 11.73
N SER A 56 5.31 6.22 11.76
CA SER A 56 4.72 5.39 12.80
C SER A 56 5.30 3.97 12.88
N GLY A 57 5.90 3.47 11.80
CA GLY A 57 6.49 2.15 11.73
C GLY A 57 8.01 2.12 11.86
N ALA A 58 8.66 3.30 11.98
CA ALA A 58 10.11 3.45 11.79
C ALA A 58 10.58 2.76 10.50
N HIS A 59 9.79 2.89 9.44
CA HIS A 59 10.05 2.24 8.17
C HIS A 59 11.22 2.94 7.45
N ARG A 60 12.04 2.15 6.77
CA ARG A 60 12.89 2.63 5.69
C ARG A 60 12.40 1.99 4.42
N LEU A 61 12.35 2.78 3.34
CA LEU A 61 12.03 2.28 2.00
C LEU A 61 12.80 1.00 1.68
N GLY A 62 14.06 0.93 2.15
CA GLY A 62 14.86 -0.29 2.15
C GLY A 62 15.14 -0.72 0.72
N TRP A 63 14.37 -1.70 0.24
CA TRP A 63 14.44 -2.22 -1.12
C TRP A 63 13.06 -2.10 -1.78
N LEU A 64 12.96 -1.21 -2.77
CA LEU A 64 11.82 -1.10 -3.67
C LEU A 64 12.35 -1.30 -5.10
N PRO A 65 12.09 -2.46 -5.74
CA PRO A 65 12.53 -2.71 -7.11
C PRO A 65 11.93 -1.71 -8.09
N ASP A 66 12.76 -1.18 -9.00
CA ASP A 66 12.32 -0.31 -10.11
C ASP A 66 11.20 -0.94 -10.94
N ARG A 67 11.21 -2.27 -11.06
CA ARG A 67 10.15 -3.03 -11.74
C ARG A 67 8.79 -2.85 -11.06
N ILE A 68 8.73 -2.80 -9.73
CA ILE A 68 7.47 -2.57 -9.02
C ILE A 68 7.01 -1.12 -9.25
N VAL A 69 7.95 -0.18 -9.26
CA VAL A 69 7.68 1.23 -9.58
C VAL A 69 7.07 1.37 -10.97
N SER A 70 7.67 0.73 -11.98
CA SER A 70 7.18 0.78 -13.36
C SER A 70 5.89 -0.02 -13.57
N ASP A 71 5.81 -1.26 -13.05
CA ASP A 71 4.67 -2.15 -13.30
C ASP A 71 3.38 -1.63 -12.65
N LEU A 72 3.48 -0.80 -11.61
CA LEU A 72 2.33 -0.22 -10.91
C LEU A 72 2.23 1.29 -11.14
N ASP A 73 2.99 1.83 -12.09
CA ASP A 73 2.95 3.24 -12.50
C ASP A 73 3.04 4.20 -11.29
N LEU A 74 3.88 3.87 -10.31
CA LEU A 74 3.84 4.50 -8.99
C LEU A 74 4.22 5.99 -9.01
N GLU A 75 5.08 6.40 -9.94
CA GLU A 75 5.47 7.80 -10.11
C GLU A 75 4.29 8.66 -10.61
N ASP A 76 3.48 8.13 -11.53
CA ASP A 76 2.24 8.76 -11.98
C ASP A 76 1.20 8.85 -10.86
N HIS A 77 1.29 7.93 -9.88
CA HIS A 77 0.51 7.94 -8.65
C HIS A 77 1.16 8.72 -7.49
N GLY A 78 2.26 9.44 -7.75
CA GLY A 78 2.85 10.41 -6.82
C GLY A 78 4.02 9.90 -5.98
N LEU A 79 4.57 8.72 -6.27
CA LEU A 79 5.84 8.30 -5.69
C LEU A 79 6.94 9.28 -6.11
N ARG A 80 7.71 9.76 -5.13
CA ARG A 80 8.89 10.59 -5.34
C ARG A 80 10.02 10.04 -4.49
N LEU A 81 11.12 9.66 -5.13
CA LEU A 81 12.35 9.27 -4.45
C LEU A 81 13.26 10.51 -4.40
N LEU A 82 13.82 10.79 -3.21
CA LEU A 82 14.73 11.92 -2.96
C LEU A 82 16.17 11.45 -2.94
#